data_AF-A0A941IKG7-F1
#
_entry.id   AF-A0A941IKG7-F1
#
_cell.length_a   1.000
_cell.length_b   1.000
_cell.length_c   1.000
_cell.angle_alpha   90.00
_cell.angle_beta   90.00
_cell.angle_gamma   90.00
#
_symmetry.space_group_name_H-M   'P 1'
#
loop_
_entity.id
_entity.type
_entity.pdbx_description
1 polymer ?
#
loop_
_entity_poly.entity_id
_entity_poly.type
_entity_poly.pdbx_seq_one_letter_code
_entity_poly.pdbx_strand_id
1 'polypeptide(L)' 'PGSLPAVLTALEEDHEYLTAGGVFTPDLIETWIAYKQSAEIDPIRLRPHPHEFELYYDI' A
#
# COMPACT_ATOMS: atom_id res chain seq x y z
N PRO A 1 6.35 -10.68 -0.07
CA PRO A 1 5.10 -9.93 -0.34
C PRO A 1 4.86 -9.71 -1.83
N GLY A 2 3.65 -10.04 -2.32
CA GLY A 2 3.28 -9.96 -3.74
C GLY A 2 2.61 -8.65 -4.16
N SER A 3 2.39 -7.72 -3.23
CA SER A 3 1.68 -6.46 -3.50
C SER A 3 2.08 -5.37 -2.52
N LEU A 4 1.92 -4.11 -2.93
CA LEU A 4 2.15 -2.95 -2.07
C LEU A 4 1.27 -2.96 -0.79
N PRO A 5 -0.06 -3.25 -0.86
CA PRO A 5 -0.88 -3.37 0.34
C PRO A 5 -0.32 -4.37 1.36
N ALA A 6 0.16 -5.54 0.91
CA ALA A 6 0.71 -6.54 1.81
C ALA A 6 2.01 -6.08 2.50
N VAL A 7 2.82 -5.24 1.83
CA VAL A 7 4.00 -4.64 2.46
C VAL A 7 3.60 -3.58 3.47
N LEU A 8 2.60 -2.75 3.18
CA LEU A 8 2.14 -1.72 4.10
C LEU A 8 1.53 -2.32 5.38
N THR A 9 0.77 -3.42 5.26
CA THR A 9 0.30 -4.17 6.45
C THR A 9 1.46 -4.73 7.26
N ALA A 10 2.45 -5.35 6.61
CA ALA A 10 3.63 -5.85 7.32
C ALA A 10 4.44 -4.73 7.99
N LEU A 11 4.52 -3.55 7.36
CA LEU A 11 5.15 -2.36 7.95
C LEU A 11 4.35 -1.83 9.15
N GLU A 12 3.02 -1.81 9.07
CA GLU A 12 2.17 -1.43 10.19
C GLU A 12 2.34 -2.39 11.38
N GLU A 13 2.45 -3.70 11.12
CA GLU A 13 2.60 -4.75 12.12
C GLU A 13 4.01 -4.83 12.75
N ASP A 14 5.06 -4.48 12.00
CA ASP A 14 6.45 -4.57 12.46
C ASP A 14 7.31 -3.40 11.94
N HIS A 15 7.37 -2.33 12.73
CA HIS A 15 8.21 -1.15 12.45
C HIS A 15 9.03 -0.66 13.65
N GLU A 16 9.12 -1.45 14.74
CA GLU A 16 9.88 -1.05 15.94
C GLU A 16 11.38 -0.84 15.65
N TYR A 17 11.93 -1.61 14.71
CA TYR A 17 13.32 -1.46 14.29
C TYR A 17 13.59 -0.13 13.56
N LEU A 18 12.56 0.51 13.00
CA LEU A 18 12.66 1.82 12.34
C LEU A 18 12.53 2.96 13.34
N THR A 19 11.72 2.78 14.38
CA THR A 19 11.54 3.79 15.44
C THR A 19 12.65 3.75 16.49
N ALA A 20 13.44 2.67 16.52
CA ALA A 20 14.63 2.55 17.36
C ALA A 20 15.59 3.73 17.14
N GLY A 21 15.93 4.45 18.22
CA GLY A 21 16.81 5.61 18.17
C GLY A 21 16.16 6.89 17.62
N GLY A 22 14.84 6.89 17.37
CA GLY A 22 14.09 8.07 16.94
C GLY A 22 14.38 8.51 15.50
N VAL A 23 14.91 7.62 14.66
CA VAL A 23 15.21 7.91 13.25
C VAL A 23 13.92 8.11 12.46
N PHE A 24 12.93 7.25 12.69
CA PHE A 24 11.58 7.41 12.18
C PHE A 24 10.63 7.64 13.36
N THR A 25 9.78 8.66 13.25
CA THR A 25 8.70 8.87 14.21
C THR A 25 7.52 7.96 13.86
N PRO A 26 6.74 7.48 14.84
CA PRO A 26 5.52 6.72 14.58
C PRO A 26 4.56 7.46 13.64
N ASP A 27 4.36 8.77 13.87
CA ASP A 27 3.52 9.64 13.04
C ASP A 27 3.95 9.70 11.56
N LEU A 28 5.26 9.67 11.29
CA LEU A 28 5.78 9.62 9.93
C LEU A 28 5.41 8.31 9.23
N ILE A 29 5.49 7.18 9.95
CA ILE A 29 5.17 5.86 9.42
C ILE A 29 3.67 5.76 9.14
N GLU A 30 2.83 6.18 10.08
CA GLU A 30 1.37 6.23 9.93
C GLU A 30 0.97 7.11 8.74
N THR A 31 1.53 8.32 8.65
CA THR A 31 1.27 9.26 7.55
C THR A 31 1.70 8.68 6.20
N TRP A 32 2.84 7.98 6.16
CA TRP A 32 3.33 7.34 4.95
C TRP A 32 2.41 6.22 4.47
N ILE A 33 1.96 5.36 5.39
CA ILE A 33 1.01 4.28 5.08
C ILE A 33 -0.30 4.87 4.54
N ALA A 34 -0.86 5.87 5.21
CA ALA A 34 -2.09 6.54 4.77
C ALA A 34 -1.95 7.22 3.40
N TYR A 35 -0.81 7.86 3.15
CA TYR A 35 -0.52 8.46 1.85
C TYR A 35 -0.45 7.41 0.75
N LYS A 36 0.29 6.31 0.95
CA LYS A 36 0.41 5.23 -0.03
C LYS A 36 -0.92 4.53 -0.31
N GLN A 37 -1.76 4.37 0.71
CA GLN A 37 -3.12 3.85 0.56
C GLN A 37 -3.94 4.74 -0.39
N SER A 38 -4.06 6.03 -0.06
CA SER A 38 -4.97 6.95 -0.74
C SER A 38 -4.46 7.47 -2.09
N ALA A 39 -3.15 7.66 -2.24
CA ALA A 39 -2.55 8.26 -3.44
C ALA A 39 -2.13 7.23 -4.50
N GLU A 40 -1.87 5.98 -4.11
CA GLU A 40 -1.33 4.95 -5.03
C GLU A 40 -2.24 3.73 -5.13
N ILE A 41 -2.62 3.13 -4.00
CA ILE A 41 -3.39 1.88 -4.01
C ILE A 41 -4.83 2.11 -4.46
N ASP A 42 -5.55 3.03 -3.80
CA ASP A 42 -6.97 3.25 -4.09
C ASP A 42 -7.22 3.70 -5.54
N PRO A 43 -6.43 4.63 -6.13
CA PRO A 43 -6.63 5.03 -7.51
C PRO A 43 -6.39 3.93 -8.53
N ILE A 44 -5.49 2.97 -8.24
CA ILE A 44 -5.26 1.82 -9.12
C ILE A 44 -6.40 0.82 -8.95
N ARG A 45 -6.79 0.52 -7.71
CA ARG A 45 -7.85 -0.46 -7.41
C ARG A 45 -9.23 -0.05 -7.94
N LEU A 46 -9.51 1.25 -8.04
CA LEU A 46 -10.78 1.77 -8.54
C LEU A 46 -10.84 1.88 -10.07
N ARG A 47 -9.76 1.58 -10.79
CA ARG A 47 -9.70 1.64 -12.26
C ARG A 47 -9.59 0.23 -12.84
N PRO A 48 -10.49 -0.16 -13.76
CA PRO A 48 -10.36 -1.42 -14.47
C PRO A 48 -9.03 -1.45 -15.23
N HIS A 49 -8.27 -2.53 -15.10
CA HIS A 49 -7.06 -2.71 -15.88
C HIS A 49 -7.43 -3.13 -17.32
N PRO A 50 -6.73 -2.65 -18.38
CA PRO A 50 -7.06 -3.02 -19.77
C PRO A 50 -7.15 -4.52 -20.03
N HIS A 51 -6.32 -5.32 -19.35
CA HIS A 51 -6.36 -6.77 -19.47
C HIS A 51 -7.66 -7.39 -18.91
N GLU A 52 -8.34 -6.73 -17.97
CA GLU A 52 -9.66 -7.18 -17.51
C GLU A 52 -10.72 -7.12 -18.63
N PHE A 53 -10.59 -6.20 -19.58
CA PHE A 53 -11.46 -6.20 -20.77
C PHE A 53 -11.20 -7.44 -21.63
N GLU A 54 -9.94 -7.79 -21.89
CA GLU A 54 -9.61 -9.02 -22.65
C GLU A 54 -10.16 -10.29 -21.98
N LEU A 55 -10.18 -10.32 -20.64
CA LEU A 55 -10.65 -11.46 -19.88
C LEU A 55 -12.17 -11.55 -19.79
N TYR A 56 -12.88 -10.42 -19.70
CA TYR A 56 -14.30 -10.41 -19.29
C TYR A 56 -15.26 -9.78 -20.30
N TYR A 57 -14.80 -9.17 -21.40
CA TYR A 57 -15.66 -8.44 -22.32
C TYR A 57 -16.63 -9.35 -23.12
N ASP A 58 -16.19 -10.55 -23.50
CA ASP A 58 -16.96 -11.50 -24.32
C ASP A 58 -17.52 -12.70 -23.52
N ILE A 59 -17.52 -12.62 -22.17
CA ILE A 59 -18.14 -13.64 -21.30
C ILE A 59 -19.66 -13.43 -21.24
#